data_AF-I7BKH6-F1
#
_entry.id   AF-I7BKH6-F1
#
_cell.length_a   1.000
_cell.length_b   1.000
_cell.length_c   1.000
_cell.angle_alpha   90.00
_cell.angle_beta   90.00
_cell.angle_gamma   90.00
#
_symmetry.space_group_name_H-M   'P 1'
#
loop_
_entity.id
_entity.type
_entity.pdbx_description
1 polymer ?
#
loop_
_entity_poly.entity_id
_entity_poly.type
_entity_poly.pdbx_seq_one_letter_code
_entity_poly.pdbx_strand_id
1 'polypeptide(L)'
;MFGLGAGGLRIVSCAMVGGGLFTAGGFGVDRAVRGGGQSTYRLGQKFCSPQHPAVCLVFGERKEEGFMTEGVWLNESGGAQKIDSLEWINYSGTSTGQTVPLLREIFEKFQGLKEFTVKKVSEYKDRNCVYQDHQDSSSGLWYDMKCSKT
;
A
#
# COMPACT_ATOMS: atom_id res chain seq x y z
N MET A 1 65.12 -29.27 17.85
CA MET A 1 65.46 -28.37 16.73
C MET A 1 64.33 -28.44 15.70
N PHE A 2 63.92 -27.27 15.17
CA PHE A 2 62.83 -26.99 14.23
C PHE A 2 61.41 -27.19 14.79
N GLY A 3 60.47 -26.24 14.75
CA GLY A 3 60.41 -24.94 14.08
C GLY A 3 59.02 -24.75 13.43
N LEU A 4 58.27 -23.78 13.95
CA LEU A 4 57.21 -22.94 13.34
C LEU A 4 56.36 -23.44 12.16
N GLY A 5 55.04 -23.19 12.26
CA GLY A 5 54.17 -23.05 11.08
C GLY A 5 52.71 -22.76 11.43
N ALA A 6 52.35 -21.47 11.48
CA ALA A 6 51.01 -20.95 11.73
C ALA A 6 50.08 -21.09 10.51
N GLY A 7 48.77 -21.15 10.75
CA GLY A 7 47.75 -21.03 9.71
C GLY A 7 46.34 -21.12 10.27
N GLY A 8 45.81 -20.00 10.76
CA GLY A 8 44.42 -19.90 11.22
C GLY A 8 43.45 -19.55 10.09
N LEU A 9 42.17 -19.86 10.28
CA LEU A 9 41.06 -19.15 9.66
C LEU A 9 39.75 -19.32 10.46
N ARG A 10 39.47 -18.26 11.22
CA ARG A 10 38.19 -17.60 11.56
C ARG A 10 36.92 -18.46 11.70
N ILE A 11 36.56 -18.72 12.95
CA ILE A 11 35.21 -19.10 13.39
C ILE A 11 34.35 -17.84 13.41
N VAL A 12 33.29 -17.81 12.61
CA VAL A 12 32.23 -16.78 12.70
C VAL A 12 31.13 -17.34 13.60
N SER A 13 31.09 -16.88 14.84
CA SER A 13 30.03 -17.18 15.80
C SER A 13 28.87 -16.21 15.60
N CYS A 14 27.74 -16.67 15.08
CA CYS A 14 26.47 -15.94 15.24
C CYS A 14 25.98 -16.16 16.66
N ALA A 15 26.20 -15.18 17.53
CA ALA A 15 25.60 -15.15 18.86
C ALA A 15 24.07 -14.99 18.70
N MET A 16 23.34 -16.09 18.86
CA MET A 16 21.91 -16.02 19.15
C MET A 16 21.76 -15.52 20.58
N VAL A 17 21.59 -14.21 20.73
CA VAL A 17 21.13 -13.60 21.99
C VAL A 17 19.64 -13.92 22.12
N GLY A 18 19.35 -15.17 22.46
CA GLY A 18 18.05 -15.64 22.91
C GLY A 18 17.98 -15.46 24.42
N GLY A 19 17.48 -14.32 24.87
CA GLY A 19 17.19 -14.05 26.27
C GLY A 19 15.69 -13.84 26.47
N GLY A 20 15.05 -14.71 27.26
CA GLY A 20 13.71 -14.47 27.82
C GLY A 20 12.82 -15.69 27.90
N LEU A 21 13.08 -16.57 28.88
CA LEU A 21 12.15 -17.61 29.35
C LEU A 21 11.02 -17.01 30.22
N PHE A 22 9.97 -17.85 30.40
CA PHE A 22 8.93 -17.87 31.46
C PHE A 22 7.73 -16.93 31.22
N THR A 23 6.44 -17.31 31.34
CA THR A 23 5.80 -18.50 31.95
C THR A 23 4.31 -18.57 31.55
N ALA A 24 3.83 -19.81 31.41
CA ALA A 24 2.49 -20.37 31.59
C ALA A 24 1.24 -19.47 31.68
N GLY A 25 0.22 -19.82 30.89
CA GLY A 25 -1.18 -19.43 31.14
C GLY A 25 -2.16 -19.87 30.06
N GLY A 26 -2.74 -21.06 30.23
CA GLY A 26 -4.15 -21.40 29.94
C GLY A 26 -4.80 -21.07 28.58
N PHE A 27 -5.23 -22.15 27.93
CA PHE A 27 -6.42 -22.27 27.06
C PHE A 27 -6.40 -21.63 25.67
N GLY A 28 -6.93 -22.42 24.73
CA GLY A 28 -6.93 -22.16 23.30
C GLY A 28 -7.45 -20.78 22.95
N VAL A 29 -6.57 -20.00 22.35
CA VAL A 29 -6.96 -18.83 21.60
C VAL A 29 -6.76 -19.22 20.16
N ASP A 30 -7.87 -19.26 19.43
CA ASP A 30 -7.92 -19.15 17.99
C ASP A 30 -6.81 -18.21 17.56
N ARG A 31 -5.88 -18.73 16.74
CA ARG A 31 -4.77 -17.95 16.23
C ARG A 31 -5.39 -16.97 15.24
N ALA A 32 -5.97 -15.89 15.75
CA ALA A 32 -6.21 -14.69 15.02
C ALA A 32 -4.85 -14.31 14.47
N VAL A 33 -4.65 -14.62 13.19
CA VAL A 33 -3.50 -14.23 12.41
C VAL A 33 -3.59 -12.72 12.34
N ARG A 34 -3.08 -12.05 13.38
CA ARG A 34 -2.74 -10.64 13.36
C ARG A 34 -1.55 -10.54 12.42
N GLY A 35 -1.85 -10.60 11.13
CA GLY A 35 -0.95 -10.30 10.04
C GLY A 35 -0.64 -8.80 10.08
N GLY A 36 0.11 -8.38 11.08
CA GLY A 36 0.86 -7.12 11.08
C GLY A 36 2.08 -7.25 10.16
N GLY A 37 1.86 -7.72 8.93
CA GLY A 37 2.87 -7.62 7.89
C GLY A 37 3.01 -6.15 7.56
N GLN A 38 4.23 -5.60 7.68
CA GLN A 38 4.56 -4.33 7.03
C GLN A 38 4.01 -4.38 5.60
N SER A 39 3.12 -3.46 5.25
CA SER A 39 2.61 -3.39 3.89
C SER A 39 3.80 -3.26 2.95
N THR A 40 3.98 -4.24 2.05
CA THR A 40 5.00 -4.21 1.00
C THR A 40 4.84 -3.00 0.08
N TYR A 41 3.64 -2.41 0.07
CA TYR A 41 3.23 -1.26 -0.69
C TYR A 41 3.70 0.06 -0.09
N ARG A 42 4.07 1.00 -0.96
CA ARG A 42 4.56 2.35 -0.62
C ARG A 42 3.87 3.40 -1.48
N LEU A 43 3.89 4.65 -1.00
CA LEU A 43 3.51 5.81 -1.80
C LEU A 43 4.49 6.00 -2.97
N GLY A 44 4.03 6.64 -4.05
CA GLY A 44 4.74 6.81 -5.32
C GLY A 44 4.62 5.61 -6.27
N GLN A 45 3.84 4.58 -5.92
CA GLN A 45 3.67 3.37 -6.73
C GLN A 45 2.30 3.36 -7.42
N LYS A 46 2.22 2.68 -8.58
CA LYS A 46 0.96 2.35 -9.24
C LYS A 46 0.82 0.86 -9.48
N PHE A 47 -0.41 0.37 -9.46
CA PHE A 47 -0.76 -1.04 -9.61
C PHE A 47 -1.88 -1.16 -10.65
N CYS A 48 -1.57 -1.76 -11.79
CA CYS A 48 -2.48 -1.79 -12.93
C CYS A 48 -3.26 -3.11 -13.00
N SER A 49 -4.48 -3.04 -13.51
CA SER A 49 -5.29 -4.22 -13.77
C SER A 49 -4.59 -5.10 -14.82
N PRO A 50 -4.50 -6.42 -14.61
CA PRO A 50 -3.94 -7.33 -15.61
C PRO A 50 -4.81 -7.45 -16.86
N GLN A 51 -6.14 -7.33 -16.77
CA GLN A 51 -7.06 -7.37 -17.91
C GLN A 51 -7.23 -6.00 -18.58
N HIS A 52 -7.03 -4.92 -17.83
CA HIS A 52 -7.15 -3.54 -18.30
C HIS A 52 -5.88 -2.74 -17.94
N PRO A 53 -4.78 -2.87 -18.71
CA PRO A 53 -3.50 -2.24 -18.39
C PRO A 53 -3.52 -0.69 -18.35
N ALA A 54 -4.53 -0.07 -18.97
CA ALA A 54 -4.75 1.37 -18.92
C ALA A 54 -5.42 1.83 -17.61
N VAL A 55 -5.91 0.90 -16.78
CA VAL A 55 -6.53 1.17 -15.50
C VAL A 55 -5.55 0.85 -14.38
N CYS A 56 -5.15 1.86 -13.61
CA CYS A 56 -4.16 1.70 -12.54
C CYS A 56 -4.57 2.40 -11.25
N LEU A 57 -4.42 1.70 -10.13
CA LEU A 57 -4.51 2.29 -8.81
C LEU A 57 -3.18 2.95 -8.46
N VAL A 58 -3.19 4.28 -8.33
CA VAL A 58 -2.03 5.13 -8.06
C VAL A 58 -2.05 5.58 -6.59
N PHE A 59 -0.92 5.45 -5.92
CA PHE A 59 -0.71 5.92 -4.56
C PHE A 59 0.34 7.02 -4.56
N GLY A 60 0.01 8.19 -4.03
CA GLY A 60 0.98 9.26 -3.83
C GLY A 60 1.15 10.20 -5.03
N GLU A 61 2.17 11.05 -4.94
CA GLU A 61 2.52 12.01 -5.99
C GLU A 61 3.17 11.33 -7.20
N ARG A 62 2.74 11.71 -8.40
CA ARG A 62 3.28 11.35 -9.71
C ARG A 62 2.99 12.48 -10.69
N LYS A 63 3.81 13.53 -10.61
CA LYS A 63 3.61 14.80 -11.31
C LYS A 63 3.59 14.65 -12.82
N GLU A 64 4.36 13.69 -13.34
CA GLU A 64 4.38 13.33 -14.76
C GLU A 64 3.06 12.74 -15.28
N GLU A 65 2.20 12.22 -14.38
CA GLU A 65 0.87 11.70 -14.70
C GLU A 65 -0.26 12.61 -14.15
N GLY A 66 0.08 13.83 -13.72
CA GLY A 66 -0.89 14.81 -13.21
C GLY A 66 -1.26 14.65 -11.74
N PHE A 67 -0.66 13.72 -10.98
CA PHE A 67 -0.93 13.54 -9.55
C PHE A 67 0.02 14.39 -8.71
N MET A 68 -0.42 15.57 -8.28
CA MET A 68 0.47 16.60 -7.73
C MET A 68 0.83 16.41 -6.25
N THR A 69 0.06 15.59 -5.53
CA THR A 69 0.18 15.40 -4.07
C THR A 69 -0.09 13.95 -3.69
N GLU A 70 0.05 13.63 -2.40
CA GLU A 70 -0.37 12.33 -1.89
C GLU A 70 -1.87 12.11 -2.07
N GLY A 71 -2.28 10.87 -2.34
CA GLY A 71 -3.68 10.49 -2.49
C GLY A 71 -3.80 9.06 -2.99
N VAL A 72 -5.04 8.57 -3.11
CA VAL A 72 -5.36 7.30 -3.78
C VAL A 72 -6.26 7.59 -4.98
N TRP A 73 -5.80 7.19 -6.16
CA TRP A 73 -6.48 7.50 -7.42
C TRP A 73 -6.60 6.25 -8.28
N LEU A 74 -7.76 6.02 -8.89
CA LEU A 74 -7.92 5.06 -9.97
C LEU A 74 -7.76 5.81 -11.29
N ASN A 75 -6.59 5.70 -11.89
CA ASN A 75 -6.29 6.27 -13.20
C ASN A 75 -6.92 5.40 -14.30
N GLU A 76 -7.71 6.01 -15.18
CA GLU A 76 -8.39 5.37 -16.31
C GLU A 76 -8.09 6.15 -17.60
N SER A 77 -8.38 5.56 -18.76
CA SER A 77 -8.21 6.24 -20.05
C SER A 77 -9.10 7.49 -20.13
N GLY A 78 -8.51 8.67 -19.94
CA GLY A 78 -9.20 9.96 -20.02
C GLY A 78 -9.37 10.70 -18.69
N GLY A 79 -8.90 10.13 -17.57
CA GLY A 79 -8.86 10.83 -16.30
C GLY A 79 -8.71 9.87 -15.11
N ALA A 80 -8.65 10.42 -13.91
CA ALA A 80 -8.58 9.65 -12.68
C ALA A 80 -9.83 9.85 -11.82
N GLN A 81 -10.27 8.77 -11.18
CA GLN A 81 -11.24 8.82 -10.09
C GLN A 81 -10.53 8.81 -8.74
N LYS A 82 -10.91 9.70 -7.85
CA LYS A 82 -10.48 9.65 -6.45
C LYS A 82 -11.07 8.43 -5.73
N ILE A 83 -10.26 7.79 -4.89
CA ILE A 83 -10.73 6.76 -3.96
C ILE A 83 -10.76 7.39 -2.57
N ASP A 84 -11.87 8.03 -2.23
CA ASP A 84 -12.05 8.82 -1.01
C ASP A 84 -12.99 8.16 0.03
N SER A 85 -13.63 7.05 -0.34
CA SER A 85 -14.55 6.32 0.52
C SER A 85 -14.20 4.83 0.61
N LEU A 86 -14.32 4.28 1.82
CA LEU A 86 -14.17 2.85 2.07
C LEU A 86 -15.27 2.02 1.39
N GLU A 87 -16.38 2.65 0.99
CA GLU A 87 -17.47 1.98 0.28
C GLU A 87 -17.01 1.43 -1.06
N TRP A 88 -16.13 2.14 -1.79
CA TRP A 88 -15.55 1.67 -3.04
C TRP A 88 -14.70 0.40 -2.86
N ILE A 89 -14.08 0.25 -1.69
CA ILE A 89 -13.09 -0.80 -1.40
C ILE A 89 -13.74 -2.04 -0.76
N ASN A 90 -14.71 -1.81 0.13
CA ASN A 90 -15.37 -2.85 0.91
C ASN A 90 -16.68 -3.34 0.27
N TYR A 91 -17.04 -2.82 -0.90
CA TYR A 91 -18.26 -3.19 -1.57
C TYR A 91 -18.34 -4.71 -1.82
N SER A 92 -19.41 -5.33 -1.34
CA SER A 92 -19.70 -6.75 -1.51
C SER A 92 -20.89 -7.03 -2.43
N GLY A 93 -21.48 -6.00 -3.05
CA GLY A 93 -22.69 -6.11 -3.86
C GLY A 93 -22.47 -5.90 -5.37
N THR A 94 -23.59 -5.80 -6.09
CA THR A 94 -23.67 -5.44 -7.52
C THR A 94 -23.71 -3.92 -7.69
N SER A 95 -22.56 -3.26 -7.64
CA SER A 95 -22.48 -1.84 -8.01
C SER A 95 -22.66 -1.74 -9.52
N THR A 96 -23.46 -0.78 -9.98
CA THR A 96 -23.71 -0.52 -11.39
C THR A 96 -22.58 0.26 -12.07
N GLY A 97 -21.56 0.70 -11.32
CA GLY A 97 -20.39 1.41 -11.83
C GLY A 97 -19.22 0.49 -12.19
N GLN A 98 -18.43 0.89 -13.20
CA GLN A 98 -17.24 0.16 -13.68
C GLN A 98 -16.06 0.18 -12.67
N THR A 99 -16.04 1.15 -11.75
CA THR A 99 -14.95 1.35 -10.77
C THR A 99 -14.75 0.16 -9.83
N VAL A 100 -15.84 -0.38 -9.25
CA VAL A 100 -15.78 -1.47 -8.28
C VAL A 100 -15.20 -2.78 -8.86
N PRO A 101 -15.66 -3.27 -10.03
CA PRO A 101 -15.07 -4.48 -10.61
C PRO A 101 -13.59 -4.29 -10.98
N LEU A 102 -13.19 -3.10 -11.45
CA LEU A 102 -11.78 -2.79 -11.76
C LEU A 102 -10.91 -2.81 -10.50
N LEU A 103 -11.36 -2.19 -9.41
CA LEU A 103 -10.66 -2.23 -8.12
C LEU A 103 -10.53 -3.65 -7.59
N ARG A 104 -11.61 -4.44 -7.67
CA ARG A 104 -11.61 -5.84 -7.24
C ARG A 104 -10.54 -6.64 -7.98
N GLU A 105 -10.46 -6.48 -9.29
CA GLU A 105 -9.46 -7.19 -10.10
C GLU A 105 -8.02 -6.83 -9.69
N ILE A 106 -7.75 -5.55 -9.45
CA ILE A 106 -6.44 -5.08 -8.97
C ILE A 106 -6.13 -5.70 -7.60
N PHE A 107 -7.08 -5.70 -6.67
CA PHE A 107 -6.88 -6.25 -5.33
C PHE A 107 -6.70 -7.78 -5.31
N GLU A 108 -7.39 -8.51 -6.19
CA GLU A 108 -7.19 -9.95 -6.37
C GLU A 108 -5.78 -10.27 -6.88
N LYS A 109 -5.22 -9.39 -7.72
CA LYS A 109 -3.87 -9.56 -8.25
C LYS A 109 -2.77 -9.23 -7.24
N PHE A 110 -2.96 -8.19 -6.43
CA PHE A 110 -1.96 -7.66 -5.50
C PHE A 110 -2.36 -7.94 -4.04
N GLN A 111 -1.90 -9.05 -3.48
CA GLN A 111 -2.22 -9.45 -2.11
C GLN A 111 -1.77 -8.41 -1.07
N GLY A 112 -2.67 -8.00 -0.17
CA GLY A 112 -2.39 -6.97 0.84
C GLY A 112 -2.63 -5.53 0.36
N LEU A 113 -2.89 -5.32 -0.94
CA LEU A 113 -3.09 -3.98 -1.49
C LEU A 113 -4.42 -3.38 -1.02
N LYS A 114 -5.45 -4.21 -0.87
CA LYS A 114 -6.75 -3.79 -0.35
C LYS A 114 -6.62 -3.18 1.05
N GLU A 115 -5.93 -3.89 1.94
CA GLU A 115 -5.70 -3.47 3.33
C GLU A 115 -4.87 -2.18 3.38
N PHE A 116 -3.85 -2.08 2.52
CA PHE A 116 -3.07 -0.86 2.37
C PHE A 116 -3.92 0.32 1.89
N THR A 117 -4.81 0.09 0.92
CA THR A 117 -5.74 1.10 0.39
C THR A 117 -6.70 1.56 1.48
N VAL A 118 -7.34 0.63 2.20
CA VAL A 118 -8.22 0.93 3.34
C VAL A 118 -7.49 1.78 4.37
N LYS A 119 -6.27 1.41 4.74
CA LYS A 119 -5.46 2.16 5.70
C LYS A 119 -5.23 3.60 5.22
N LYS A 120 -4.82 3.79 3.97
CA LYS A 120 -4.53 5.13 3.43
C LYS A 120 -5.78 6.00 3.31
N VAL A 121 -6.88 5.46 2.81
CA VAL A 121 -8.14 6.20 2.71
C VAL A 121 -8.67 6.60 4.09
N SER A 122 -8.57 5.72 5.10
CA SER A 122 -8.90 6.06 6.48
C SER A 122 -8.00 7.16 7.03
N GLU A 123 -6.68 7.07 6.85
CA GLU A 123 -5.73 8.11 7.27
C GLU A 123 -6.07 9.48 6.65
N TYR A 124 -6.41 9.51 5.36
CA TYR A 124 -6.79 10.75 4.68
C TYR A 124 -8.14 11.29 5.14
N LYS A 125 -9.11 10.41 5.41
CA LYS A 125 -10.40 10.82 5.99
C LYS A 125 -10.25 11.41 7.39
N ASP A 126 -9.44 10.79 8.25
CA ASP A 126 -9.17 11.27 9.60
C ASP A 126 -8.49 12.65 9.59
N ARG A 127 -7.61 12.87 8.61
CA ARG A 127 -6.95 14.16 8.35
C ARG A 127 -7.84 15.20 7.68
N ASN A 128 -9.10 14.85 7.40
CA ASN A 128 -10.07 15.70 6.69
C ASN A 128 -9.48 16.19 5.36
N CYS A 129 -8.94 15.25 4.58
CA CYS A 129 -8.41 15.51 3.26
C CYS A 129 -9.53 15.61 2.21
N VAL A 130 -9.41 16.59 1.34
CA VAL A 130 -10.34 16.87 0.24
C VAL A 130 -9.58 16.77 -1.07
N TYR A 131 -10.06 15.89 -1.94
CA TYR A 131 -9.56 15.70 -3.30
C TYR A 131 -10.11 16.78 -4.23
N GLN A 132 -9.27 17.34 -5.10
CA GLN A 132 -9.64 18.32 -6.10
C GLN A 132 -9.09 17.89 -7.46
N ASP A 133 -9.93 18.07 -8.47
CA ASP A 133 -9.61 17.79 -9.87
C ASP A 133 -9.53 19.12 -10.59
N HIS A 134 -8.50 19.30 -11.40
CA HIS A 134 -8.23 20.54 -12.09
C HIS A 134 -8.05 20.26 -13.57
N GLN A 135 -8.60 21.15 -14.39
CA GLN A 135 -8.47 21.09 -15.84
C GLN A 135 -8.09 22.46 -16.34
N ASP A 136 -6.94 22.54 -17.02
CA ASP A 136 -6.48 23.77 -17.65
C ASP A 136 -6.15 23.51 -19.12
N SER A 137 -6.52 24.46 -19.99
CA SER A 137 -6.33 24.36 -21.43
C SER A 137 -4.86 24.26 -21.86
N SER A 138 -3.93 24.73 -21.02
CA SER A 138 -2.48 24.72 -21.27
C SER A 138 -1.74 23.61 -20.53
N SER A 139 -2.20 23.22 -19.34
CA SER A 139 -1.51 22.27 -18.46
C SER A 139 -2.15 20.87 -18.41
N GLY A 140 -3.34 20.70 -18.98
CA GLY A 140 -4.07 19.43 -18.99
C GLY A 140 -4.82 19.15 -17.68
N LEU A 141 -5.18 17.88 -17.48
CA LEU A 141 -5.83 17.40 -16.26
C LEU A 141 -4.79 17.12 -15.18
N TRP A 142 -5.03 17.63 -13.97
CA TRP A 142 -4.21 17.32 -12.81
C TRP A 142 -5.04 17.23 -11.54
N TYR A 143 -4.48 16.56 -10.54
CA TYR A 143 -5.17 16.04 -9.37
C TYR A 143 -4.39 16.38 -8.12
N ASP A 144 -5.04 16.94 -7.11
CA ASP A 144 -4.44 17.15 -5.81
C ASP A 144 -5.38 16.83 -4.65
N MET A 145 -4.81 16.70 -3.46
CA MET A 145 -5.52 16.45 -2.22
C MET A 145 -4.97 17.39 -1.16
N LYS A 146 -5.87 18.09 -0.48
CA LYS A 146 -5.54 19.04 0.59
C LYS A 146 -6.11 18.55 1.90
N CYS A 147 -5.27 18.43 2.92
CA CYS A 147 -5.65 17.97 4.25
C CYS A 147 -5.73 19.15 5.22
N SER A 148 -6.83 19.20 5.99
CA SER A 148 -7.01 20.25 7.00
C SER A 148 -6.19 19.99 8.26
N LYS A 149 -5.78 18.73 8.50
CA LYS A 149 -4.97 18.32 9.66
C LYS A 149 -3.65 17.70 9.20
N THR A 150 -2.55 18.15 9.81
CA THR A 150 -1.19 17.66 9.59
C THR A 150 -0.84 16.56 10.56
#